data_AF-L2GR37-F1
#
_entry.id   AF-L2GR37-F1
#
_cell.length_a   1.000
_cell.length_b   1.000
_cell.length_c   1.000
_cell.angle_alpha   90.00
_cell.angle_beta   90.00
_cell.angle_gamma   90.00
#
_symmetry.space_group_name_H-M   'P 1'
#
loop_
_entity.id
_entity.type
_entity.pdbx_description
1 polymer ?
#
loop_
_entity_poly.entity_id
_entity_poly.type
_entity_poly.pdbx_seq_one_letter_code
_entity_poly.pdbx_strand_id
1 'polypeptide(L)'
;FDTLYTGYEWVMNNKEILDGEFNDINSDSPYTVSIYSLKSHGDLENDTLKRREAVTTSKFLIGTNVDNLTLEFHGIRTNVDFSFLNNIKAPVTVECFHCSYTFIQSIPEHVKVVVYTQENIPDDAFNNIFKNVVKFGFQSLEVRGNIVFPDHIESIEILSCNADQGVKLMINEKCKCVRICNTPVKIVLPCVMECDLRPG
;
A
#
# COMPACT_ATOMS: atom_id res chain seq x y z
N PHE A 1 7.40 -22.25 8.10
CA PHE A 1 6.87 -21.77 6.81
C PHE A 1 6.14 -20.50 7.18
N ASP A 2 6.77 -19.34 7.07
CA ASP A 2 6.31 -18.22 7.90
C ASP A 2 5.65 -17.11 7.07
N THR A 3 5.25 -17.42 5.83
CA THR A 3 4.48 -16.50 4.98
C THR A 3 3.39 -17.22 4.21
N LEU A 4 2.14 -16.79 4.40
CA LEU A 4 0.98 -17.21 3.62
C LEU A 4 0.63 -16.11 2.62
N TYR A 5 0.67 -16.42 1.33
CA TYR A 5 0.23 -15.53 0.26
C TYR A 5 -1.03 -16.12 -0.39
N THR A 6 -2.17 -15.42 -0.28
CA THR A 6 -3.46 -15.98 -0.67
C THR A 6 -4.48 -14.91 -1.09
N GLY A 7 -5.60 -15.30 -1.70
CA GLY A 7 -6.67 -14.38 -2.08
C GLY A 7 -7.80 -14.32 -1.05
N TYR A 8 -8.56 -13.21 -1.02
CA TYR A 8 -9.69 -13.04 -0.11
C TYR A 8 -10.74 -14.16 -0.20
N GLU A 9 -11.06 -14.61 -1.41
CA GLU A 9 -12.02 -15.70 -1.62
C GLU A 9 -11.53 -17.02 -1.02
N TRP A 10 -10.24 -17.31 -1.14
CA TRP A 10 -9.67 -18.52 -0.55
C TRP A 10 -9.72 -18.47 0.97
N VAL A 11 -9.42 -17.32 1.57
CA VAL A 11 -9.54 -17.11 3.03
C VAL A 11 -10.97 -17.36 3.49
N MET A 12 -11.97 -16.82 2.79
CA MET A 12 -13.38 -17.06 3.09
C MET A 12 -13.75 -18.54 3.01
N ASN A 13 -13.36 -19.21 1.93
CA ASN A 13 -13.71 -20.60 1.67
C ASN A 13 -13.00 -21.59 2.62
N ASN A 14 -11.84 -21.23 3.16
CA ASN A 14 -11.04 -22.09 4.04
C ASN A 14 -11.05 -21.62 5.50
N LYS A 15 -11.93 -20.66 5.83
CA LYS A 15 -11.97 -20.02 7.14
C LYS A 15 -12.08 -21.02 8.29
N GLU A 16 -12.98 -22.00 8.20
CA GLU A 16 -13.17 -22.97 9.30
C GLU A 16 -11.91 -23.79 9.57
N ILE A 17 -11.17 -24.13 8.51
CA ILE A 17 -9.89 -24.83 8.60
C ILE A 17 -8.83 -23.92 9.22
N LEU A 18 -8.73 -22.68 8.73
CA LEU A 18 -7.77 -21.69 9.27
C LEU A 18 -8.02 -21.42 10.75
N ASP A 19 -9.28 -21.20 11.11
CA ASP A 19 -9.69 -20.92 12.48
C ASP A 19 -9.57 -22.16 13.39
N GLY A 20 -9.73 -23.38 12.87
CA GLY A 20 -9.57 -24.61 13.65
C GLY A 20 -8.10 -25.00 13.87
N GLU A 21 -7.30 -24.94 12.83
CA GLU A 21 -5.90 -25.40 12.87
C GLU A 21 -4.98 -24.34 13.48
N PHE A 22 -5.22 -23.05 13.23
CA PHE A 22 -4.23 -22.01 13.56
C PHE A 22 -4.65 -21.08 14.69
N ASN A 23 -5.84 -21.21 15.27
CA ASN A 23 -6.28 -20.31 16.35
C ASN A 23 -5.71 -20.72 17.73
N ASP A 24 -5.53 -22.01 17.97
CA ASP A 24 -5.15 -22.54 19.29
C ASP A 24 -3.67 -22.92 19.39
N ILE A 25 -2.92 -22.82 18.30
CA ILE A 25 -1.48 -23.08 18.29
C ILE A 25 -0.78 -21.84 18.84
N ASN A 26 -0.31 -21.90 20.09
CA ASN A 26 0.79 -21.07 20.57
C ASN A 26 2.05 -21.48 19.78
N SER A 27 2.14 -20.98 18.55
CA SER A 27 3.29 -21.22 17.69
C SER A 27 4.41 -20.31 18.16
N ASP A 28 5.59 -20.87 18.43
CA ASP A 28 6.80 -20.09 18.68
C ASP A 28 7.22 -19.24 17.48
N SER A 29 6.62 -19.46 16.30
CA SER A 29 6.83 -18.69 15.07
C SER A 29 5.48 -18.17 14.53
N PRO A 30 5.18 -16.88 14.69
CA PRO A 30 3.97 -16.28 14.13
C PRO A 30 4.06 -16.12 12.60
N TYR A 31 2.92 -16.16 11.92
CA TYR A 31 2.82 -16.14 10.46
C TYR A 31 2.76 -14.71 9.92
N THR A 32 3.47 -14.44 8.83
CA THR A 32 3.17 -13.29 7.97
C THR A 32 2.06 -13.68 6.99
N VAL A 33 1.03 -12.86 6.83
CA VAL A 33 -0.08 -13.15 5.92
C VAL A 33 -0.24 -12.00 4.95
N SER A 34 -0.29 -12.31 3.66
CA SER A 34 -0.56 -11.34 2.59
C SER A 34 -1.77 -11.79 1.79
N ILE A 35 -2.81 -10.97 1.79
CA ILE A 35 -4.08 -11.25 1.12
C ILE A 35 -4.22 -10.34 -0.10
N TYR A 36 -4.12 -10.92 -1.29
CA TYR A 36 -4.18 -10.18 -2.55
C TYR A 36 -5.61 -10.06 -3.09
N SER A 37 -5.86 -8.98 -3.81
CA SER A 37 -7.10 -8.79 -4.58
C SER A 37 -6.92 -9.38 -5.97
N LEU A 38 -7.76 -10.34 -6.37
CA LEU A 38 -7.88 -10.63 -7.79
C LEU A 38 -8.45 -9.40 -8.50
N LYS A 39 -7.95 -9.10 -9.70
CA LYS A 39 -8.50 -8.04 -10.56
C LYS A 39 -9.95 -8.39 -10.86
N SER A 40 -10.85 -7.81 -10.08
CA SER A 40 -12.29 -7.96 -10.28
C SER A 40 -12.68 -7.15 -11.51
N HIS A 41 -13.31 -7.81 -12.47
CA HIS A 41 -14.01 -7.18 -13.58
C HIS A 41 -15.49 -6.92 -13.23
N GLY A 42 -15.88 -7.05 -11.96
CA GLY A 42 -17.26 -7.02 -11.47
C GLY A 42 -17.59 -5.83 -10.56
N ASP A 43 -18.66 -5.98 -9.78
CA ASP A 43 -19.20 -4.97 -8.86
C ASP A 43 -18.27 -4.72 -7.66
N LEU A 44 -17.53 -3.61 -7.73
CA LEU A 44 -16.53 -3.17 -6.76
C LEU A 44 -17.06 -2.99 -5.32
N GLU A 45 -18.34 -2.66 -5.15
CA GLU A 45 -18.93 -2.43 -3.83
C GLU A 45 -19.15 -3.76 -3.09
N ASN A 46 -19.70 -4.75 -3.78
CA ASN A 46 -19.88 -6.10 -3.26
C ASN A 46 -18.53 -6.75 -2.90
N ASP A 47 -17.49 -6.50 -3.71
CA ASP A 47 -16.15 -7.02 -3.44
C ASP A 47 -15.53 -6.42 -2.19
N THR A 48 -15.76 -5.13 -1.94
CA THR A 48 -15.26 -4.46 -0.73
C THR A 48 -15.90 -5.06 0.52
N LEU A 49 -17.21 -5.33 0.49
CA LEU A 49 -17.91 -5.99 1.59
C LEU A 49 -17.37 -7.40 1.84
N LYS A 50 -17.20 -8.21 0.80
CA LYS A 50 -16.63 -9.57 0.91
C LYS A 50 -15.22 -9.57 1.48
N ARG A 51 -14.39 -8.59 1.08
CA ARG A 51 -13.03 -8.43 1.62
C ARG A 51 -13.07 -8.12 3.12
N ARG A 52 -13.99 -7.23 3.54
CA ARG A 52 -14.23 -6.96 4.95
C ARG A 52 -14.64 -8.24 5.69
N GLU A 53 -15.62 -8.98 5.19
CA GLU A 53 -16.10 -10.22 5.82
C GLU A 53 -15.01 -11.30 5.95
N ALA A 54 -14.14 -11.42 4.96
CA ALA A 54 -12.99 -12.33 5.00
C ALA A 54 -12.08 -12.06 6.19
N VAL A 55 -11.83 -10.78 6.47
CA VAL A 55 -10.94 -10.38 7.56
C VAL A 55 -11.66 -10.42 8.90
N THR A 56 -12.85 -9.83 9.00
CA THR A 56 -13.53 -9.65 10.28
C THR A 56 -14.03 -10.94 10.90
N THR A 57 -14.33 -11.94 10.06
CA THR A 57 -14.93 -13.17 10.56
C THR A 57 -13.91 -14.26 10.83
N SER A 58 -12.68 -14.17 10.30
CA SER A 58 -11.61 -15.15 10.54
C SER A 58 -10.93 -14.92 11.88
N LYS A 59 -11.04 -15.91 12.78
CA LYS A 59 -10.32 -15.94 14.06
C LYS A 59 -8.81 -16.01 13.87
N PHE A 60 -8.35 -16.73 12.85
CA PHE A 60 -6.94 -16.81 12.50
C PHE A 60 -6.34 -15.41 12.26
N LEU A 61 -6.99 -14.59 11.43
CA LEU A 61 -6.48 -13.26 11.06
C LEU A 61 -6.53 -12.24 12.20
N ILE A 62 -7.58 -12.29 13.04
CA ILE A 62 -7.72 -11.39 14.20
C ILE A 62 -6.96 -11.88 15.45
N GLY A 63 -6.45 -13.12 15.39
CA GLY A 63 -5.77 -13.80 16.49
C GLY A 63 -4.37 -13.24 16.78
N THR A 64 -3.63 -13.95 17.63
CA THR A 64 -2.23 -13.60 18.00
C THR A 64 -1.18 -14.29 17.16
N ASN A 65 -1.60 -15.20 16.28
CA ASN A 65 -0.70 -16.09 15.55
C ASN A 65 -0.23 -15.48 14.22
N VAL A 66 -0.74 -14.30 13.88
CA VAL A 66 -0.28 -13.49 12.75
C VAL A 66 0.68 -12.41 13.28
N ASP A 67 1.90 -12.39 12.76
CA ASP A 67 2.93 -11.40 13.08
C ASP A 67 2.71 -10.10 12.30
N ASN A 68 2.30 -10.22 11.05
CA ASN A 68 2.07 -9.10 10.16
C ASN A 68 1.00 -9.47 9.12
N LEU A 69 0.08 -8.56 8.87
CA LEU A 69 -0.99 -8.74 7.90
C LEU A 69 -0.89 -7.68 6.81
N THR A 70 -0.76 -8.11 5.57
CA THR A 70 -0.82 -7.25 4.39
C THR A 70 -2.14 -7.47 3.66
N LEU A 71 -2.90 -6.40 3.44
CA LEU A 71 -4.18 -6.40 2.74
C LEU A 71 -4.07 -5.60 1.45
N GLU A 72 -4.24 -6.25 0.30
CA GLU A 72 -4.20 -5.58 -1.00
C GLU A 72 -5.60 -5.13 -1.43
N PHE A 73 -5.70 -3.89 -1.90
CA PHE A 73 -6.89 -3.33 -2.51
C PHE A 73 -6.54 -2.78 -3.88
N HIS A 74 -7.36 -3.14 -4.86
CA HIS A 74 -7.20 -2.69 -6.23
C HIS A 74 -8.43 -1.89 -6.68
N GLY A 75 -8.22 -0.68 -7.21
CA GLY A 75 -9.23 0.09 -7.93
C GLY A 75 -10.37 0.66 -7.09
N ILE A 76 -10.27 0.70 -5.76
CA ILE A 76 -11.38 1.19 -4.92
C ILE A 76 -11.48 2.71 -5.02
N ARG A 77 -12.67 3.21 -5.36
CA ARG A 77 -12.94 4.64 -5.60
C ARG A 77 -13.78 5.30 -4.52
N THR A 78 -14.42 4.50 -3.68
CA THR A 78 -15.32 4.92 -2.63
C THR A 78 -14.63 4.90 -1.27
N ASN A 79 -15.15 5.66 -0.33
CA ASN A 79 -14.72 5.59 1.07
C ASN A 79 -15.19 4.26 1.69
N VAL A 80 -14.33 3.63 2.47
CA VAL A 80 -14.61 2.36 3.15
C VAL A 80 -14.39 2.51 4.65
N ASP A 81 -15.32 1.98 5.44
CA ASP A 81 -15.19 1.87 6.89
C ASP A 81 -14.18 0.76 7.26
N PHE A 82 -13.00 1.19 7.67
CA PHE A 82 -11.90 0.34 8.13
C PHE A 82 -11.87 0.16 9.65
N SER A 83 -12.94 0.48 10.37
CA SER A 83 -13.03 0.27 11.82
C SER A 83 -12.70 -1.15 12.26
N PHE A 84 -12.89 -2.13 11.38
CA PHE A 84 -12.58 -3.53 11.65
C PHE A 84 -11.08 -3.81 11.82
N LEU A 85 -10.20 -2.99 11.24
CA LEU A 85 -8.75 -3.15 11.39
C LEU A 85 -8.31 -2.96 12.84
N ASN A 86 -9.07 -2.20 13.65
CA ASN A 86 -8.79 -2.02 15.08
C ASN A 86 -8.88 -3.31 15.89
N ASN A 87 -9.57 -4.34 15.38
CA ASN A 87 -9.71 -5.62 16.07
C ASN A 87 -8.57 -6.60 15.73
N ILE A 88 -7.70 -6.25 14.80
CA ILE A 88 -6.57 -7.08 14.38
C ILE A 88 -5.39 -6.77 15.30
N LYS A 89 -4.85 -7.80 15.96
CA LYS A 89 -3.74 -7.63 16.90
C LYS A 89 -2.40 -7.44 16.19
N ALA A 90 -2.25 -8.06 15.02
CA ALA A 90 -1.06 -7.93 14.19
C ALA A 90 -0.95 -6.49 13.63
N PRO A 91 0.26 -5.95 13.50
CA PRO A 91 0.52 -4.85 12.57
C PRO A 91 -0.12 -5.10 11.21
N VAL A 92 -0.82 -4.08 10.69
CA VAL A 92 -1.48 -4.14 9.39
C VAL A 92 -0.79 -3.20 8.41
N THR A 93 -0.53 -3.71 7.21
CA THR A 93 -0.15 -2.93 6.04
C THR A 93 -1.26 -3.03 5.00
N VAL A 94 -1.70 -1.91 4.46
CA VAL A 94 -2.65 -1.86 3.35
C VAL A 94 -1.91 -1.45 2.09
N GLU A 95 -1.96 -2.28 1.05
CA GLU A 95 -1.42 -1.96 -0.26
C GLU A 95 -2.55 -1.52 -1.20
N CYS A 96 -2.48 -0.28 -1.67
CA CYS A 96 -3.48 0.33 -2.54
C CYS A 96 -2.95 0.42 -3.97
N PHE A 97 -3.50 -0.37 -4.87
CA PHE A 97 -3.22 -0.30 -6.30
C PHE A 97 -4.34 0.46 -7.00
N HIS A 98 -4.03 1.60 -7.62
CA HIS A 98 -4.98 2.42 -8.39
C HIS A 98 -6.26 2.80 -7.61
N CYS A 99 -6.15 2.97 -6.29
CA CYS A 99 -7.26 3.41 -5.45
C CYS A 99 -7.37 4.94 -5.44
N SER A 100 -8.56 5.46 -5.20
CA SER A 100 -8.77 6.90 -5.08
C SER A 100 -8.10 7.47 -3.83
N TYR A 101 -7.79 8.76 -3.89
CA TYR A 101 -7.31 9.52 -2.73
C TYR A 101 -8.29 9.45 -1.54
N THR A 102 -9.60 9.51 -1.80
CA THR A 102 -10.65 9.42 -0.77
C THR A 102 -10.70 8.08 -0.07
N PHE A 103 -10.38 6.98 -0.77
CA PHE A 103 -10.23 5.66 -0.18
C PHE A 103 -8.99 5.58 0.70
N ILE A 104 -7.85 6.06 0.20
CA ILE A 104 -6.59 6.06 0.96
C ILE A 104 -6.77 6.86 2.26
N GLN A 105 -7.49 7.99 2.20
CA GLN A 105 -7.82 8.83 3.35
C GLN A 105 -8.67 8.12 4.41
N SER A 106 -9.48 7.12 4.03
CA SER A 106 -10.34 6.42 4.98
C SER A 106 -9.60 5.35 5.81
N ILE A 107 -8.34 5.06 5.46
CA ILE A 107 -7.51 4.09 6.17
C ILE A 107 -7.04 4.71 7.51
N PRO A 108 -7.20 4.01 8.65
CA PRO A 108 -6.83 4.53 9.96
C PRO A 108 -5.34 4.87 10.06
N GLU A 109 -5.01 5.94 10.80
CA GLU A 109 -3.63 6.46 10.90
C GLU A 109 -2.61 5.46 11.49
N HIS A 110 -3.05 4.47 12.28
CA HIS A 110 -2.16 3.46 12.85
C HIS A 110 -1.78 2.35 11.85
N VAL A 111 -2.47 2.28 10.71
CA VAL A 111 -2.24 1.27 9.66
C VAL A 111 -1.25 1.81 8.66
N LYS A 112 -0.19 1.05 8.34
CA LYS A 112 0.78 1.44 7.32
C LYS A 112 0.14 1.34 5.94
N VAL A 113 0.35 2.35 5.09
CA VAL A 113 -0.21 2.38 3.74
C VAL A 113 0.89 2.41 2.70
N VAL A 114 0.77 1.53 1.71
CA VAL A 114 1.60 1.51 0.50
C VAL A 114 0.70 1.89 -0.66
N VAL A 115 1.06 2.92 -1.42
CA VAL A 115 0.24 3.41 -2.53
C VAL A 115 0.96 3.17 -3.85
N TYR A 116 0.27 2.61 -4.84
CA TYR A 116 0.71 2.53 -6.23
C TYR A 116 -0.35 3.19 -7.12
N THR A 117 -0.03 4.34 -7.69
CA THR A 117 -0.96 5.14 -8.49
C THR A 117 -0.58 5.18 -9.98
N GLN A 118 -1.61 5.18 -10.82
CA GLN A 118 -1.56 5.53 -12.25
C GLN A 118 -2.40 6.77 -12.53
N GLU A 119 -2.88 7.45 -11.50
CA GLU A 119 -3.64 8.68 -11.62
C GLU A 119 -2.81 9.87 -11.21
N ASN A 120 -2.97 10.96 -11.95
CA ASN A 120 -2.39 12.24 -11.60
C ASN A 120 -2.95 12.64 -10.23
N ILE A 121 -2.08 12.64 -9.24
CA ILE A 121 -2.38 13.18 -7.93
C ILE A 121 -2.41 14.71 -8.08
N PRO A 122 -3.44 15.40 -7.55
CA PRO A 122 -3.48 16.85 -7.54
C PRO A 122 -2.18 17.44 -6.99
N ASP A 123 -1.69 18.53 -7.59
CA ASP A 123 -0.39 19.13 -7.23
C ASP A 123 -0.30 19.47 -5.72
N ASP A 124 -1.43 19.79 -5.09
CA ASP A 124 -1.56 20.10 -3.67
C ASP A 124 -1.64 18.86 -2.76
N ALA A 125 -1.98 17.69 -3.30
CA ALA A 125 -2.08 16.45 -2.53
C ALA A 125 -0.72 15.87 -2.14
N PHE A 126 0.37 16.21 -2.85
CA PHE A 126 1.73 15.80 -2.47
C PHE A 126 2.21 16.45 -1.17
N ASN A 127 1.85 17.71 -0.94
CA ASN A 127 2.17 18.40 0.31
C ASN A 127 1.33 17.88 1.50
N ASN A 128 0.25 17.15 1.22
CA ASN A 128 -0.71 16.66 2.19
C ASN A 128 -0.80 15.12 2.22
N ILE A 129 0.26 14.41 1.79
CA ILE A 129 0.29 12.95 1.89
C ILE A 129 0.09 12.56 3.36
N PHE A 130 -0.84 11.63 3.59
CA PHE A 130 -1.21 11.16 4.91
C PHE A 130 -0.02 10.51 5.62
N LYS A 131 0.15 10.84 6.91
CA LYS A 131 1.31 10.42 7.72
C LYS A 131 1.52 8.91 7.81
N ASN A 132 0.47 8.14 7.57
CA ASN A 132 0.48 6.68 7.62
C ASN A 132 0.88 6.03 6.29
N VAL A 133 1.04 6.81 5.21
CA VAL A 133 1.59 6.33 3.94
C VAL A 133 3.10 6.21 4.07
N VAL A 134 3.63 4.99 3.99
CA VAL A 134 5.08 4.72 4.16
C VAL A 134 5.79 4.48 2.84
N LYS A 135 5.07 4.09 1.78
CA LYS A 135 5.62 3.88 0.45
C LYS A 135 4.72 4.49 -0.63
N PHE A 136 5.35 5.15 -1.60
CA PHE A 136 4.67 5.75 -2.74
C PHE A 136 5.22 5.23 -4.07
N GLY A 137 4.32 4.76 -4.93
CA GLY A 137 4.60 4.18 -6.24
C GLY A 137 3.88 4.95 -7.33
N PHE A 138 4.60 5.36 -8.37
CA PHE A 138 4.07 6.00 -9.58
C PHE A 138 4.36 5.10 -10.77
N GLN A 139 3.35 4.87 -11.60
CA GLN A 139 3.53 4.11 -12.82
C GLN A 139 2.88 4.82 -14.00
N SER A 140 3.62 5.01 -15.10
CA SER A 140 3.06 5.50 -16.37
C SER A 140 2.32 6.84 -16.25
N LEU A 141 2.84 7.74 -15.42
CA LEU A 141 2.26 9.05 -15.12
C LEU A 141 2.96 10.20 -15.83
N GLU A 142 2.22 11.28 -16.07
CA GLU A 142 2.77 12.59 -16.48
C GLU A 142 2.91 13.50 -15.26
N VAL A 143 4.15 13.75 -14.85
CA VAL A 143 4.47 14.64 -13.74
C VAL A 143 4.69 16.05 -14.28
N ARG A 144 3.76 16.96 -13.97
CA ARG A 144 3.77 18.35 -14.47
C ARG A 144 4.34 19.36 -13.47
N GLY A 145 4.25 19.05 -12.18
CA GLY A 145 4.71 19.87 -11.08
C GLY A 145 5.92 19.29 -10.36
N ASN A 146 6.66 20.14 -9.65
CA ASN A 146 7.67 19.66 -8.71
C ASN A 146 7.00 18.85 -7.60
N ILE A 147 7.59 17.72 -7.24
CA ILE A 147 7.10 16.90 -6.12
C ILE A 147 8.11 16.98 -4.99
N VAL A 148 7.62 17.26 -3.78
CA VAL A 148 8.41 17.20 -2.55
C VAL A 148 7.83 16.07 -1.70
N PHE A 149 8.61 15.01 -1.52
CA PHE A 149 8.18 13.89 -0.69
C PHE A 149 8.33 14.24 0.79
N PRO A 150 7.30 14.01 1.62
CA PRO A 150 7.38 14.30 3.04
C PRO A 150 8.26 13.30 3.80
N ASP A 151 8.77 13.74 4.95
CA ASP A 151 9.70 13.01 5.84
C ASP A 151 9.29 11.61 6.25
N HIS A 152 7.99 11.30 6.25
CA HIS A 152 7.48 10.02 6.71
C HIS A 152 7.48 8.94 5.60
N ILE A 153 7.81 9.31 4.36
CA ILE A 153 7.89 8.38 3.24
C ILE A 153 9.21 7.63 3.31
N GLU A 154 9.13 6.33 3.58
CA GLU A 154 10.28 5.44 3.72
C GLU A 154 10.75 4.89 2.37
N SER A 155 9.86 4.77 1.39
CA SER A 155 10.18 4.23 0.06
C SER A 155 9.43 4.91 -1.08
N ILE A 156 10.14 5.15 -2.18
CA ILE A 156 9.60 5.74 -3.41
C ILE A 156 9.92 4.83 -4.59
N GLU A 157 8.93 4.56 -5.43
CA GLU A 157 9.05 3.80 -6.66
C GLU A 157 8.43 4.58 -7.83
N ILE A 158 9.18 4.82 -8.91
CA ILE A 158 8.73 5.59 -10.06
C ILE A 158 9.10 4.82 -11.33
N LEU A 159 8.08 4.39 -12.07
CA LEU A 159 8.24 3.45 -13.17
C LEU A 159 7.58 4.00 -14.45
N SER A 160 8.37 4.15 -15.51
CA SER A 160 7.89 4.50 -16.85
C SER A 160 7.06 5.79 -16.89
N CYS A 161 7.39 6.78 -16.06
CA CYS A 161 6.71 8.08 -16.02
C CYS A 161 7.39 9.08 -16.98
N ASN A 162 6.66 10.11 -17.39
CA ASN A 162 7.20 11.28 -18.07
C ASN A 162 7.14 12.47 -17.12
N ALA A 163 8.15 13.33 -17.15
CA ALA A 163 8.14 14.57 -16.41
C ALA A 163 8.32 15.76 -17.36
N ASP A 164 7.57 16.84 -17.13
CA ASP A 164 7.72 18.07 -17.89
C ASP A 164 9.12 18.68 -17.70
N GLN A 165 9.57 19.46 -18.69
CA GLN A 165 10.89 20.06 -18.65
C GLN A 165 11.05 20.95 -17.41
N GLY A 166 12.06 20.65 -16.59
CA GLY A 166 12.38 21.42 -15.39
C GLY A 166 11.69 20.94 -14.11
N VAL A 167 10.82 19.92 -14.20
CA VAL A 167 10.25 19.25 -13.04
C VAL A 167 11.34 18.57 -12.21
N LYS A 168 11.27 18.79 -10.89
CA LYS A 168 12.17 18.22 -9.89
C LYS A 168 11.40 17.34 -8.93
N LEU A 169 11.99 16.20 -8.61
CA LEU A 169 11.57 15.34 -7.52
C LEU A 169 12.53 15.53 -6.35
N MET A 170 12.03 16.09 -5.26
CA MET A 170 12.80 16.28 -4.03
C MET A 170 12.53 15.12 -3.08
N ILE A 171 13.56 14.31 -2.87
CA ILE A 171 13.48 13.12 -2.03
C ILE A 171 14.07 13.44 -0.67
N ASN A 172 13.31 13.15 0.38
CA ASN A 172 13.72 13.41 1.75
C ASN A 172 14.86 12.48 2.21
N GLU A 173 15.69 12.95 3.15
CA GLU A 173 16.80 12.19 3.74
C GLU A 173 16.36 10.92 4.50
N LYS A 174 15.12 10.89 4.99
CA LYS A 174 14.54 9.73 5.70
C LYS A 174 14.07 8.62 4.76
N CYS A 175 14.03 8.88 3.45
CA CYS A 175 13.67 7.88 2.46
C CYS A 175 14.81 6.84 2.36
N LYS A 176 14.51 5.59 2.72
CA LYS A 176 15.47 4.50 2.79
C LYS A 176 15.69 3.82 1.44
N CYS A 177 14.67 3.86 0.57
CA CYS A 177 14.68 3.13 -0.69
C CYS A 177 14.03 3.96 -1.81
N VAL A 178 14.81 4.24 -2.85
CA VAL A 178 14.35 4.94 -4.04
C VAL A 178 14.62 4.05 -5.26
N ARG A 179 13.56 3.78 -6.03
CA ARG A 179 13.66 3.08 -7.31
C ARG A 179 13.06 3.94 -8.41
N ILE A 180 13.85 4.31 -9.41
CA ILE A 180 13.40 5.07 -10.56
C ILE A 180 13.81 4.31 -11.82
N CYS A 181 12.86 3.98 -12.68
CA CYS A 181 13.11 3.23 -13.92
C CYS A 181 12.36 3.89 -15.08
N ASN A 182 13.02 3.99 -16.24
CA ASN A 182 12.44 4.49 -17.49
C ASN A 182 11.70 5.83 -17.34
N THR A 183 12.21 6.71 -16.47
CA THR A 183 11.56 7.99 -16.14
C THR A 183 12.58 9.12 -16.26
N PRO A 184 12.54 9.94 -17.32
CA PRO A 184 13.43 11.08 -17.46
C PRO A 184 12.97 12.22 -16.53
N VAL A 185 13.69 12.42 -15.42
CA VAL A 185 13.34 13.45 -14.42
C VAL A 185 14.58 13.93 -13.67
N LYS A 186 14.57 15.20 -13.24
CA LYS A 186 15.63 15.72 -12.35
C LYS A 186 15.32 15.33 -10.90
N ILE A 187 16.26 14.66 -10.27
CA ILE A 187 16.17 14.29 -8.84
C ILE A 187 17.00 15.26 -8.02
N VAL A 188 16.45 15.72 -6.92
CA VAL A 188 17.15 16.51 -5.90
C VAL A 188 17.20 15.71 -4.62
N LEU A 189 18.41 15.38 -4.19
CA LEU A 189 18.71 14.78 -2.90
C LEU A 189 19.32 15.88 -2.02
N PRO A 190 18.60 16.44 -1.04
CA PRO A 190 19.09 17.58 -0.26
C PRO A 190 20.45 17.36 0.42
N CYS A 191 20.80 16.10 0.70
CA CYS A 191 22.03 15.72 1.42
C CYS A 191 23.07 15.02 0.52
N VAL A 192 22.84 14.91 -0.79
CA VAL A 192 23.79 14.30 -1.75
C VAL A 192 24.01 15.29 -2.89
N MET A 193 25.27 15.61 -3.20
CA MET A 193 25.61 16.44 -4.36
C MET A 193 24.86 15.95 -5.62
N GLU A 194 24.23 16.87 -6.35
CA GLU A 194 23.39 16.59 -7.54
C GLU A 194 24.04 15.54 -8.46
N CYS A 195 23.39 14.38 -8.64
CA CYS A 195 23.77 13.39 -9.65
C CYS A 195 22.86 13.53 -10.87
N ASP A 196 23.46 13.90 -12.00
CA ASP A 196 22.79 14.03 -13.29
C ASP A 196 22.66 12.62 -13.90
N LEU A 197 21.53 11.94 -13.66
CA LEU A 197 21.24 10.63 -14.25
C LEU A 197 20.82 10.80 -15.71
N ARG A 198 21.79 10.86 -16.62
CA ARG A 198 21.51 10.81 -18.07
C ARG A 198 21.44 9.35 -18.54
N PRO A 199 20.48 8.97 -19.38
CA PRO A 199 20.50 7.66 -20.02
C PRO A 199 21.67 7.62 -21.00
N GLY A 200 22.46 6.54 -20.91
CA GLY A 200 23.48 6.16 -21.90
C GLY A 200 22.84 5.41 -23.07
#